data_AF-A0A537JYI6-F1
#
_entry.id   AF-A0A537JYI6-F1
#
_cell.length_a   1.000
_cell.length_b   1.000
_cell.length_c   1.000
_cell.angle_alpha   90.00
_cell.angle_beta   90.00
_cell.angle_gamma   90.00
#
_symmetry.space_group_name_H-M   'P 1'
#
loop_
_entity.id
_entity.type
_entity.pdbx_description
1 polymer ?
#
loop_
_entity_poly.entity_id
_entity_poly.type
_entity_poly.pdbx_seq_one_letter_code
_entity_poly.pdbx_strand_id
1 'polypeptide(L)'
;MTVNDSYSSVHLVPAANLSATYNISTSYGSVIDKTNIGINRTDSPDKYGDFNKHYEGKSGTGTIKIDIKSSFGNIMIGEGTKADMKEKKKVRS
;
A
#
# COMPACT_ATOMS: atom_id res chain seq x y z
N MET A 1 3.22 -14.68 0.75
CA MET A 1 2.53 -14.28 2.00
C MET A 1 1.32 -13.46 1.63
N THR A 2 0.18 -13.66 2.27
CA THR A 2 -1.05 -12.92 1.96
C THR A 2 -1.58 -12.22 3.20
N VAL A 3 -1.89 -10.93 3.08
CA VAL A 3 -2.51 -10.12 4.14
C VAL A 3 -3.85 -9.62 3.64
N ASN A 4 -4.92 -10.00 4.34
CA ASN A 4 -6.29 -9.55 4.07
C ASN A 4 -6.76 -8.69 5.23
N ASP A 5 -7.12 -7.45 4.95
CA ASP A 5 -7.69 -6.52 5.92
C ASP A 5 -8.94 -5.85 5.35
N SER A 6 -9.90 -5.49 6.21
CA SER A 6 -11.17 -4.90 5.77
C SER A 6 -11.44 -3.51 6.31
N TYR A 7 -10.79 -3.07 7.40
CA TYR A 7 -11.14 -1.80 8.06
C TYR A 7 -9.96 -1.14 8.81
N SER A 8 -8.71 -1.56 8.60
CA SER A 8 -7.56 -1.08 9.38
C SER A 8 -6.44 -0.50 8.51
N SER A 9 -5.55 0.25 9.17
CA SER A 9 -4.31 0.71 8.54
C SER A 9 -3.28 -0.40 8.63
N VAL A 10 -2.92 -0.98 7.48
CA VAL A 10 -1.88 -2.01 7.41
C VAL A 10 -0.52 -1.34 7.34
N HIS A 11 0.30 -1.54 8.36
CA HIS A 11 1.67 -1.04 8.41
C HIS A 11 2.66 -2.20 8.29
N LEU A 12 3.40 -2.25 7.17
CA LEU A 12 4.39 -3.27 6.90
C LEU A 12 5.78 -2.66 6.86
N VAL A 13 6.68 -3.14 7.72
CA VAL A 13 8.08 -2.76 7.74
C VAL A 13 8.91 -3.95 7.22
N PRO A 14 9.17 -4.04 5.91
CA PRO A 14 10.01 -5.10 5.38
C PRO A 14 11.45 -4.94 5.87
N ALA A 15 12.14 -6.06 6.12
CA ALA A 15 13.57 -6.03 6.40
C ALA A 15 14.33 -5.39 5.23
N ALA A 16 15.36 -4.59 5.52
CA ALA A 16 16.07 -3.79 4.50
C ALA A 16 16.66 -4.61 3.33
N ASN A 17 17.00 -5.87 3.58
CA ASN A 17 17.55 -6.82 2.61
C ASN A 17 16.52 -7.81 2.05
N LEU A 18 15.23 -7.63 2.32
CA LEU A 18 14.18 -8.50 1.82
C LEU A 18 14.04 -8.32 0.30
N SER A 19 14.27 -9.40 -0.44
CA SER A 19 14.03 -9.46 -1.88
C SER A 19 12.59 -9.89 -2.15
N ALA A 20 11.71 -8.94 -2.45
CA ALA A 20 10.27 -9.21 -2.58
C ALA A 20 9.62 -8.46 -3.75
N THR A 21 8.57 -9.08 -4.30
CA THR A 21 7.63 -8.47 -5.24
C THR A 21 6.33 -8.22 -4.49
N TYR A 22 5.85 -6.99 -4.54
CA TYR A 22 4.66 -6.54 -3.83
C TYR A 22 3.52 -6.39 -4.82
N ASN A 23 2.39 -7.02 -4.53
CA ASN A 23 1.14 -6.84 -5.28
C ASN A 23 0.05 -6.40 -4.30
N ILE A 24 -0.46 -5.19 -4.49
CA ILE A 24 -1.33 -4.53 -3.52
C ILE A 24 -2.62 -4.13 -4.21
N SER A 25 -3.74 -4.61 -3.69
CA SER A 25 -5.08 -4.25 -4.16
C SER A 25 -5.84 -3.55 -3.05
N THR A 26 -6.37 -2.36 -3.31
CA THR A 26 -7.24 -1.66 -2.36
C THR A 26 -8.49 -1.11 -3.02
N SER A 27 -9.64 -1.20 -2.36
CA SER A 27 -10.87 -0.62 -2.90
C SER A 27 -11.00 0.86 -2.54
N TYR A 28 -11.23 1.18 -1.27
CA TYR A 28 -11.47 2.55 -0.82
C TYR A 28 -10.30 3.15 -0.03
N GLY A 29 -9.09 2.69 -0.32
CA GLY A 29 -7.86 3.07 0.37
C GLY A 29 -6.84 3.79 -0.49
N SER A 30 -5.68 4.04 0.10
CA SER A 30 -4.48 4.49 -0.60
C SER A 30 -3.25 3.77 -0.07
N VAL A 31 -2.23 3.66 -0.91
CA VAL A 31 -0.94 3.08 -0.54
C VAL A 31 0.08 4.21 -0.41
N ILE A 32 0.84 4.19 0.69
CA ILE A 32 1.94 5.11 0.97
C ILE A 32 3.22 4.29 1.04
N ASP A 33 4.14 4.55 0.11
CA ASP A 33 5.49 4.01 0.15
C ASP A 33 6.42 4.98 0.91
N LYS A 34 6.96 4.53 2.04
CA LYS A 34 8.00 5.21 2.82
C LYS A 34 9.37 4.58 2.62
N THR A 35 9.49 3.66 1.67
CA THR A 35 10.74 2.98 1.32
C THR A 35 11.25 3.47 -0.03
N ASN A 36 12.31 2.82 -0.53
CA ASN A 36 12.86 3.07 -1.85
C ASN A 36 12.58 1.91 -2.83
N ILE A 37 11.51 1.14 -2.59
CA ILE A 37 11.18 -0.06 -3.38
C ILE A 37 10.26 0.23 -4.57
N GLY A 38 9.81 1.49 -4.71
CA GLY A 38 9.12 1.99 -5.88
C GLY A 38 7.72 1.40 -6.04
N ILE A 39 6.92 1.39 -4.97
CA ILE A 39 5.51 0.99 -5.08
C ILE A 39 4.76 2.07 -5.86
N ASN A 40 4.29 1.69 -7.05
CA ASN A 40 3.57 2.58 -7.94
C ASN A 40 2.22 1.99 -8.30
N ARG A 41 1.25 2.88 -8.52
CA ARG A 41 -0.06 2.48 -9.03
C ARG A 41 0.08 2.02 -10.48
N THR A 42 -0.45 0.84 -10.80
CA THR A 42 -0.34 0.21 -12.12
C THR A 42 -1.64 0.23 -12.91
N ASP A 43 -2.76 0.54 -12.27
CA ASP A 43 -4.06 0.69 -12.91
C ASP A 43 -4.41 2.16 -13.18
N SER A 44 -5.41 2.37 -14.04
CA SER A 44 -5.99 3.67 -14.33
C SER A 44 -7.44 3.73 -13.83
N PRO A 45 -7.91 4.88 -13.34
CA PRO A 45 -9.31 5.05 -12.96
C PRO A 45 -10.25 4.74 -14.12
N ASP A 46 -11.33 4.02 -13.84
CA ASP A 46 -12.39 3.78 -14.82
C ASP A 46 -13.33 5.00 -14.92
N LYS A 47 -14.08 5.09 -16.03
CA LYS A 47 -15.10 6.12 -16.29
C LYS A 47 -16.17 6.22 -15.21
N TYR A 48 -16.41 5.13 -14.49
CA TYR A 48 -17.41 5.05 -13.41
C TYR A 48 -16.86 5.45 -12.04
N GLY A 49 -15.53 5.55 -11.88
CA GLY A 49 -14.89 5.97 -10.64
C GLY A 49 -13.64 5.18 -10.30
N ASP A 50 -12.93 5.69 -9.29
CA ASP A 50 -11.67 5.15 -8.80
C ASP A 50 -11.87 4.27 -7.56
N PHE A 51 -12.50 3.11 -7.75
CA PHE A 51 -12.96 2.24 -6.65
C PHE A 51 -12.07 1.05 -6.35
N ASN A 52 -11.20 0.63 -7.26
CA ASN A 52 -10.25 -0.45 -7.04
C ASN A 52 -8.94 0.00 -7.63
N LYS A 53 -7.89 -0.05 -6.81
CA LYS A 53 -6.57 0.46 -7.13
C LYS A 53 -5.57 -0.67 -6.94
N HIS A 54 -4.69 -0.80 -7.91
CA HIS A 54 -3.64 -1.79 -7.92
C HIS A 54 -2.28 -1.10 -7.89
N TYR A 55 -1.44 -1.54 -6.97
CA TYR A 55 -0.08 -1.05 -6.83
C TYR A 55 0.89 -2.20 -6.85
N GLU A 56 2.02 -1.97 -7.50
CA GLU A 56 3.11 -2.93 -7.59
C GLU A 56 4.44 -2.28 -7.26
N GLY A 57 5.32 -3.05 -6.64
CA GLY A 57 6.67 -2.62 -6.32
C GLY A 57 7.60 -3.82 -6.18
N LYS A 58 8.91 -3.58 -6.21
CA LYS A 58 9.89 -4.64 -6.15
C LYS A 58 11.14 -4.20 -5.40
N SER A 59 11.56 -5.01 -4.43
CA SER A 59 12.85 -4.89 -3.76
C SER A 59 13.78 -6.01 -4.19
N GLY A 60 15.04 -5.66 -4.49
CA GLY A 60 16.05 -6.63 -4.91
C GLY A 60 15.63 -7.46 -6.13
N THR A 61 15.88 -8.77 -6.07
CA THR A 61 15.55 -9.73 -7.15
C THR A 61 14.07 -10.14 -7.19
N GLY A 62 13.28 -9.81 -6.16
CA GLY A 62 11.84 -10.09 -6.07
C GLY A 62 11.48 -11.54 -5.73
N THR A 63 12.36 -12.26 -5.03
CA THR A 63 12.24 -13.72 -4.80
C THR A 63 11.00 -14.11 -4.00
N ILE A 64 10.52 -13.24 -3.11
CA ILE A 64 9.36 -13.48 -2.26
C ILE A 64 8.15 -12.71 -2.80
N LYS A 65 6.99 -13.37 -2.94
CA LYS A 65 5.74 -12.69 -3.31
C LYS A 65 4.95 -12.28 -2.06
N ILE A 66 4.56 -11.01 -2.02
CA ILE A 66 3.76 -10.40 -0.97
C ILE A 66 2.49 -9.85 -1.61
N ASP A 67 1.35 -10.44 -1.26
CA ASP A 67 0.04 -10.04 -1.73
C ASP A 67 -0.73 -9.37 -0.60
N ILE A 68 -1.18 -8.13 -0.81
CA ILE A 68 -1.91 -7.34 0.20
C ILE A 68 -3.24 -6.92 -0.39
N LYS A 69 -4.33 -7.25 0.30
CA LYS A 69 -5.69 -6.88 -0.09
C LYS A 69 -6.37 -6.13 1.05
N SER A 70 -6.84 -4.91 0.76
CA SER A 70 -7.57 -4.10 1.73
C SER A 70 -8.85 -3.51 1.16
N SER A 71 -9.98 -3.65 1.84
CA SER A 71 -11.25 -3.07 1.39
C SER A 71 -11.37 -1.59 1.74
N PHE A 72 -11.05 -1.23 2.99
CA PHE A 72 -11.11 0.13 3.52
C PHE A 72 -9.90 0.37 4.42
N GLY A 73 -9.20 1.49 4.25
CA GLY A 73 -8.01 1.82 5.04
C GLY A 73 -6.79 2.14 4.19
N ASN A 74 -5.76 2.71 4.81
CA ASN A 74 -4.51 3.06 4.14
C ASN A 74 -3.45 2.00 4.40
N ILE A 75 -2.71 1.62 3.36
CA ILE A 75 -1.60 0.67 3.47
C ILE A 75 -0.31 1.49 3.47
N MET A 76 0.52 1.32 4.49
CA MET A 76 1.81 1.98 4.59
C MET A 76 2.93 0.93 4.57
N ILE A 77 3.89 1.12 3.68
CA ILE A 77 5.06 0.25 3.56
C ILE A 77 6.29 1.06 3.96
N GLY A 78 7.11 0.52 4.87
CA GLY A 78 8.28 1.20 5.44
C GLY A 78 8.02 1.75 6.84
N GLU A 79 9.03 2.33 7.48
CA GLU A 79 8.89 2.87 8.83
C GLU A 79 7.92 4.05 8.88
N GLY A 80 6.93 3.97 9.76
CA GLY A 80 5.88 4.97 9.92
C GLY A 80 6.06 5.76 11.19
N THR A 81 5.80 7.07 11.12
CA THR A 81 5.67 7.87 12.33
C THR A 81 4.21 7.85 12.80
N LYS A 82 3.98 8.14 14.09
CA LYS A 82 2.61 8.33 14.63
C LYS A 82 1.83 9.44 13.90
N ALA A 83 2.51 10.32 13.17
CA ALA A 83 1.89 11.36 12.36
C ALA A 83 1.36 10.82 11.02
N ASP A 84 2.01 9.79 10.44
CA ASP A 84 1.57 9.14 9.19
C ASP A 84 0.31 8.28 9.40
N MET A 85 0.10 7.77 10.62
CA MET A 85 -1.09 7.01 11.01
C MET A 85 -2.31 7.87 11.37
N LYS A 86 -2.14 9.19 11.51
CA LYS A 86 -3.27 10.10 11.69
C LYS A 86 -3.79 10.47 10.31
N GLU A 87 -4.99 9.97 9.98
CA GLU A 87 -5.77 10.45 8.84
C GLU A 87 -5.65 11.98 8.77
N LYS A 88 -5.14 12.51 7.64
CA LYS A 88 -5.19 13.93 7.37
C LYS A 88 -6.68 14.29 7.25
N LYS A 89 -7.30 14.71 8.35
CA LYS A 89 -8.55 15.47 8.31
C LYS A 89 -8.30 16.61 7.33
N LYS A 90 -8.92 16.52 6.14
CA LYS A 90 -8.97 17.63 5.19
C LYS A 90 -9.42 18.86 5.97
N VAL A 91 -8.51 19.81 6.18
CA VAL A 91 -8.90 21.18 6.49
C VAL A 91 -9.62 21.66 5.24
N ARG A 92 -10.94 21.77 5.31
CA ARG A 92 -11.71 22.55 4.33
C ARG A 92 -11.35 24.01 4.61
N SER A 93 -10.48 24.57 3.78
CA SER A 93 -10.31 26.02 3.65
C SER A 93 -11.42 26.60 2.79
#